data_AF-T2MCV0-F1
#
_entry.id   AF-T2MCV0-F1
#
_cell.length_a   1.000
_cell.length_b   1.000
_cell.length_c   1.000
_cell.angle_alpha   90.00
_cell.angle_beta   90.00
_cell.angle_gamma   90.00
#
_symmetry.space_group_name_H-M   'P 1'
#
loop_
_entity.id
_entity.type
_entity.pdbx_description
1 polymer ?
#
loop_
_entity_poly.entity_id
_entity_poly.type
_entity_poly.pdbx_seq_one_letter_code
_entity_poly.pdbx_strand_id
1 'polypeptide(L)'
;AALNGSTCKMHHVLLLEPFYGGSHKQLIDYLVEILHAKDIEVTKITMTDKKWHWRLRTSALYFAEHIPKERVFSCIFVSSVINLAELIGLRPDLIKAFKILYFHENQLIYPVRKQQDRDFQYGYNQIVSTLSADVILFNSLYNMESFLVNLNSFLKLMPDYRPKFLPEKIKPKCAVLYFPLKLSLLPVNCKPSSGALHITWPHRWEHDKNPQEFFQVLFDLIDCGLNFKVSVLGQCYSEVPDCFNEAYIKLSNHIANWGFQKSKESYMEILRETDVVISTASHEFFGVSILPAQTKPSVDVAALPYESGYLSVVVAALPCESGYKIVDVAALRCESGYLSVDVAALRCESGYLSVDVAALPCESGYLSVVVAALPFESG
;
A
#
# COMPACT_ATOMS: atom_id res chain seq x y z
N ALA A 1 -19.93 18.21 -18.51
CA ALA A 1 -20.59 19.29 -19.27
C ALA A 1 -22.09 18.99 -19.35
N ALA A 2 -22.91 20.00 -19.02
CA ALA A 2 -24.37 20.12 -19.12
C ALA A 2 -25.26 19.02 -18.50
N LEU A 3 -25.78 19.27 -17.29
CA LEU A 3 -27.03 18.68 -16.80
C LEU A 3 -27.96 19.82 -16.39
N ASN A 4 -28.94 20.09 -17.25
CA ASN A 4 -30.09 20.92 -16.92
C ASN A 4 -31.13 20.05 -16.18
N GLY A 5 -31.52 20.53 -15.00
CA GLY A 5 -32.81 20.33 -14.33
C GLY A 5 -33.49 18.97 -14.49
N SER A 6 -33.19 18.03 -13.59
CA SER A 6 -34.14 16.97 -13.22
C SER A 6 -33.78 16.53 -11.80
N THR A 7 -34.72 16.72 -10.86
CA THR A 7 -34.80 16.13 -9.50
C THR A 7 -33.48 15.64 -8.91
N CYS A 8 -32.96 16.34 -7.89
CA CYS A 8 -31.79 15.94 -7.10
C CYS A 8 -31.85 14.44 -6.75
N LYS A 9 -31.27 13.58 -7.60
CA LYS A 9 -31.14 12.16 -7.29
C LYS A 9 -30.11 12.14 -6.18
N MET A 10 -30.56 11.91 -4.94
CA MET A 10 -29.62 11.58 -3.87
C MET A 10 -28.74 10.45 -4.40
N HIS A 11 -27.46 10.78 -4.61
CA HIS A 11 -26.49 9.82 -5.10
C HIS A 11 -26.30 8.79 -3.98
N HIS A 12 -26.91 7.62 -4.12
CA HIS A 12 -26.70 6.53 -3.17
C HIS A 12 -25.52 5.70 -3.64
N VAL A 13 -24.50 5.60 -2.78
CA VAL A 13 -23.28 4.83 -3.02
C VAL A 13 -23.30 3.54 -2.19
N LEU A 14 -22.98 2.42 -2.84
CA LEU A 14 -22.75 1.14 -2.18
C LEU A 14 -21.25 0.93 -1.97
N LEU A 15 -20.80 0.83 -0.72
CA LEU A 15 -19.42 0.49 -0.37
C LEU A 15 -19.36 -0.97 0.11
N LEU A 16 -18.62 -1.80 -0.61
CA LEU A 16 -18.42 -3.21 -0.29
C LEU A 16 -16.96 -3.48 0.07
N GLU A 17 -16.72 -4.14 1.21
CA GLU A 17 -15.37 -4.57 1.59
C GLU A 17 -15.37 -6.00 2.13
N PRO A 18 -14.97 -7.00 1.31
CA PRO A 18 -14.79 -8.38 1.74
C PRO A 18 -13.75 -8.61 2.85
N PHE A 19 -12.81 -7.69 3.07
CA PHE A 19 -11.72 -7.84 4.03
C PHE A 19 -11.55 -6.58 4.88
N TYR A 20 -12.51 -6.34 5.79
CA TYR A 20 -12.57 -5.09 6.55
C TYR A 20 -11.69 -5.12 7.80
N GLY A 21 -10.40 -4.89 7.61
CA GLY A 21 -9.38 -4.72 8.65
C GLY A 21 -8.20 -3.90 8.17
N GLY A 22 -7.29 -3.53 9.07
CA GLY A 22 -6.07 -2.78 8.74
C GLY A 22 -6.31 -1.59 7.78
N SER A 23 -5.55 -1.55 6.69
CA SER A 23 -5.62 -0.51 5.66
C SER A 23 -6.96 -0.49 4.90
N HIS A 24 -7.59 -1.63 4.66
CA HIS A 24 -8.92 -1.70 4.01
C HIS A 24 -9.98 -1.00 4.85
N LYS A 25 -10.02 -1.28 6.15
CA LYS A 25 -10.93 -0.60 7.09
C LYS A 25 -10.71 0.91 7.09
N GLN A 26 -9.45 1.35 7.14
CA GLN A 26 -9.10 2.77 7.10
C GLN A 26 -9.62 3.45 5.84
N LEU A 27 -9.41 2.85 4.66
CA LEU A 27 -9.88 3.42 3.40
C LEU A 27 -11.41 3.55 3.39
N ILE A 28 -12.11 2.46 3.73
CA ILE A 28 -13.58 2.43 3.67
C ILE A 28 -14.17 3.44 4.65
N ASP A 29 -13.66 3.52 5.88
CA ASP A 29 -14.15 4.48 6.87
C ASP A 29 -13.87 5.93 6.44
N TYR A 30 -12.71 6.18 5.83
CA TYR A 30 -12.38 7.49 5.29
C TYR A 30 -13.30 7.91 4.13
N LEU A 31 -13.62 6.98 3.23
CA LEU A 31 -14.56 7.22 2.14
C LEU A 31 -15.96 7.51 2.67
N VAL A 32 -16.45 6.74 3.64
CA VAL A 32 -17.75 7.01 4.30
C VAL A 32 -17.79 8.44 4.84
N GLU A 33 -16.74 8.86 5.56
CA GLU A 33 -16.66 10.20 6.14
C GLU A 33 -16.68 11.31 5.08
N ILE A 34 -15.89 11.19 4.01
CA ILE A 34 -15.86 12.17 2.92
C ILE A 34 -17.23 12.25 2.21
N LEU A 35 -17.84 11.09 1.93
CA LEU A 35 -19.10 11.04 1.22
C LEU A 35 -20.24 11.63 2.07
N HIS A 36 -20.28 11.32 3.37
CA HIS A 36 -21.23 11.95 4.30
C HIS A 36 -21.02 13.46 4.41
N ALA A 37 -19.77 13.94 4.45
CA ALA A 37 -19.47 15.38 4.44
C ALA A 37 -19.90 16.09 3.14
N LYS A 38 -20.26 15.34 2.10
CA LYS A 38 -20.81 15.84 0.83
C LYS A 38 -22.31 15.54 0.67
N ASP A 39 -23.00 15.17 1.75
CA ASP A 39 -24.42 14.80 1.77
C ASP A 39 -24.78 13.64 0.82
N ILE A 40 -23.82 12.72 0.59
CA ILE A 40 -24.02 11.52 -0.23
C ILE A 40 -24.45 10.37 0.69
N GLU A 41 -25.58 9.74 0.38
CA GLU A 41 -26.06 8.57 1.13
C GLU A 41 -25.17 7.35 0.84
N VAL A 42 -24.80 6.62 1.88
CA VAL A 42 -23.91 5.46 1.78
C VAL A 42 -24.53 4.22 2.42
N THR A 43 -24.56 3.12 1.69
CA THR A 43 -24.74 1.78 2.27
C THR A 43 -23.38 1.09 2.33
N LYS A 44 -22.87 0.85 3.54
CA LYS A 44 -21.63 0.09 3.77
C LYS A 44 -21.97 -1.34 4.17
N ILE A 45 -21.44 -2.33 3.44
CA ILE A 45 -21.53 -3.75 3.79
C ILE A 45 -20.14 -4.34 3.78
N THR A 46 -19.77 -5.03 4.86
CA THR A 46 -18.39 -5.48 5.08
C THR A 46 -18.36 -6.91 5.62
N MET A 47 -17.23 -7.59 5.43
CA MET A 47 -16.95 -8.88 6.06
C MET A 47 -15.67 -8.77 6.90
N THR A 48 -15.50 -9.65 7.88
CA THR A 48 -14.32 -9.62 8.76
C THR A 48 -13.01 -9.90 8.00
N ASP A 49 -11.92 -9.31 8.49
CA ASP A 49 -10.53 -9.38 8.03
C ASP A 49 -9.83 -10.73 8.28
N LYS A 50 -10.59 -11.81 8.22
CA LYS A 50 -10.09 -13.16 8.44
C LYS A 50 -10.28 -13.98 7.19
N LYS A 51 -9.35 -14.92 6.97
CA LYS A 51 -9.44 -15.93 5.90
C LYS A 51 -9.59 -15.28 4.52
N TRP A 52 -8.69 -14.36 4.16
CA TRP A 52 -8.73 -13.59 2.91
C TRP A 52 -8.92 -14.47 1.65
N HIS A 53 -8.28 -15.64 1.60
CA HIS A 53 -8.47 -16.64 0.54
C HIS A 53 -9.93 -17.03 0.30
N TRP A 54 -10.74 -17.09 1.36
CA TRP A 54 -12.17 -17.39 1.27
C TRP A 54 -12.97 -16.14 0.89
N ARG A 55 -12.54 -14.95 1.34
CA ARG A 55 -13.14 -13.67 0.89
C ARG A 55 -13.04 -13.51 -0.62
N LEU A 56 -11.89 -13.83 -1.21
CA LEU A 56 -11.70 -13.83 -2.68
C LEU A 56 -12.63 -14.78 -3.43
N ARG A 57 -13.03 -15.89 -2.81
CA ARG A 57 -13.80 -16.94 -3.48
C ARG A 57 -15.30 -16.81 -3.31
N THR A 58 -15.76 -16.33 -2.15
CA THR A 58 -17.18 -16.48 -1.77
C THR A 58 -17.85 -15.19 -1.34
N SER A 59 -17.14 -14.06 -1.35
CA SER A 59 -17.71 -12.79 -0.90
C SER A 59 -18.84 -12.27 -1.79
N ALA A 60 -18.75 -12.51 -3.11
CA ALA A 60 -19.80 -12.13 -4.06
C ALA A 60 -21.16 -12.73 -3.68
N LEU A 61 -21.20 -14.03 -3.33
CA LEU A 61 -22.39 -14.71 -2.87
C LEU A 61 -22.96 -14.09 -1.59
N TYR A 62 -22.10 -13.85 -0.60
CA TYR A 62 -22.51 -13.20 0.65
C TYR A 62 -23.14 -11.83 0.39
N PHE A 63 -22.46 -10.97 -0.38
CA PHE A 63 -22.97 -9.63 -0.67
C PHE A 63 -24.25 -9.65 -1.50
N ALA A 64 -24.41 -10.59 -2.44
CA ALA A 64 -25.63 -10.69 -3.23
C ALA A 64 -26.89 -10.86 -2.36
N GLU A 65 -26.78 -11.60 -1.26
CA GLU A 65 -27.87 -11.80 -0.28
C GLU A 65 -28.09 -10.62 0.66
N HIS A 66 -27.03 -9.86 0.97
CA HIS A 66 -27.07 -8.83 2.01
C HIS A 66 -27.25 -7.40 1.47
N ILE A 67 -27.03 -7.17 0.17
CA ILE A 67 -27.32 -5.88 -0.47
C ILE A 67 -28.84 -5.71 -0.54
N PRO A 68 -29.43 -4.61 -0.04
CA PRO A 68 -30.86 -4.34 -0.15
C PRO A 68 -31.35 -4.35 -1.61
N LYS A 69 -32.51 -4.94 -1.89
CA LYS A 69 -33.06 -5.06 -3.26
C LYS A 69 -33.94 -3.89 -3.65
N GLU A 70 -34.51 -3.23 -2.66
CA GLU A 70 -35.38 -2.06 -2.78
C GLU A 70 -34.60 -0.75 -2.98
N ARG A 71 -33.28 -0.78 -2.75
CA ARG A 71 -32.40 0.39 -2.93
C ARG A 71 -31.81 0.41 -4.34
N VAL A 72 -31.76 1.61 -4.93
CA VAL A 72 -31.11 1.84 -6.23
C VAL A 72 -29.80 2.57 -5.99
N PHE A 73 -28.71 1.93 -6.37
CA PHE A 73 -27.37 2.50 -6.24
C PHE A 73 -26.95 3.19 -7.54
N SER A 74 -26.39 4.38 -7.40
CA SER A 74 -25.81 5.13 -8.53
C SER A 74 -24.35 4.74 -8.77
N CYS A 75 -23.65 4.34 -7.71
CA CYS A 75 -22.25 3.93 -7.75
C CYS A 75 -22.01 2.78 -6.77
N ILE A 76 -21.13 1.86 -7.15
CA ILE A 76 -20.61 0.77 -6.32
C ILE A 76 -19.11 0.97 -6.23
N PHE A 77 -18.59 1.08 -5.02
CA PHE A 77 -17.16 1.02 -4.75
C PHE A 77 -16.87 -0.29 -4.03
N VAL A 78 -15.89 -1.03 -4.52
CA VAL A 78 -15.50 -2.31 -3.93
C VAL A 78 -14.01 -2.57 -4.08
N SER A 79 -13.41 -3.26 -3.11
CA SER A 79 -12.01 -3.68 -3.22
C SER A 79 -11.83 -4.86 -4.17
N SER A 80 -10.63 -5.04 -4.70
CA SER A 80 -10.26 -6.16 -5.60
C SER A 80 -10.27 -7.54 -4.93
N VAL A 81 -10.67 -7.62 -3.66
CA VAL A 81 -10.91 -8.88 -2.93
C VAL A 81 -12.23 -9.53 -3.35
N ILE A 82 -13.15 -8.83 -4.02
CA ILE A 82 -14.38 -9.44 -4.54
C ILE A 82 -14.19 -10.00 -5.96
N ASN A 83 -14.97 -11.02 -6.30
CA ASN A 83 -15.31 -11.30 -7.71
C ASN A 83 -16.52 -10.43 -8.12
N LEU A 84 -16.25 -9.28 -8.74
CA LEU A 84 -17.28 -8.31 -9.14
C LEU A 84 -18.14 -8.85 -10.28
N ALA A 85 -17.56 -9.63 -11.20
CA ALA A 85 -18.32 -10.24 -12.30
C ALA A 85 -19.40 -11.18 -11.77
N GLU A 86 -19.05 -11.99 -10.77
CA GLU A 86 -19.97 -12.89 -10.08
C GLU A 86 -21.07 -12.13 -9.33
N LEU A 87 -20.71 -11.07 -8.58
CA LEU A 87 -21.69 -10.25 -7.88
C LEU A 87 -22.72 -9.65 -8.85
N ILE A 88 -22.26 -9.06 -9.96
CA ILE A 88 -23.16 -8.47 -10.96
C ILE A 88 -24.03 -9.53 -11.64
N GLY A 89 -23.50 -10.73 -11.88
CA GLY A 89 -24.28 -11.86 -12.40
C GLY A 89 -25.39 -12.30 -11.44
N LEU A 90 -25.12 -12.31 -10.13
CA LEU A 90 -26.10 -12.65 -9.08
C LEU A 90 -27.07 -11.50 -8.78
N ARG A 91 -26.69 -10.25 -9.10
CA ARG A 91 -27.48 -9.03 -8.88
C ARG A 91 -27.60 -8.17 -10.13
N PRO A 92 -28.40 -8.59 -11.13
CA PRO A 92 -28.57 -7.84 -12.37
C PRO A 92 -29.11 -6.41 -12.17
N ASP A 93 -29.81 -6.16 -11.06
CA ASP A 93 -30.27 -4.82 -10.67
C ASP A 93 -29.11 -3.82 -10.44
N LEU A 94 -27.91 -4.32 -10.12
CA LEU A 94 -26.71 -3.50 -9.92
C LEU A 94 -25.98 -3.12 -11.21
N ILE A 95 -26.35 -3.69 -12.37
CA ILE A 95 -25.67 -3.46 -13.67
C ILE A 95 -25.61 -1.96 -14.02
N LYS A 96 -26.68 -1.21 -13.70
CA LYS A 96 -26.82 0.21 -14.04
C LYS A 96 -25.95 1.13 -13.19
N ALA A 97 -25.48 0.66 -12.03
CA ALA A 97 -24.61 1.46 -11.17
C ALA A 97 -23.22 1.58 -11.79
N PHE A 98 -22.57 2.72 -11.60
CA PHE A 98 -21.17 2.90 -11.98
C PHE A 98 -20.26 2.13 -11.02
N LYS A 99 -19.33 1.32 -11.52
CA LYS A 99 -18.56 0.36 -10.70
C LYS A 99 -17.11 0.81 -10.60
N ILE A 100 -16.68 1.12 -9.38
CA ILE A 100 -15.30 1.46 -9.04
C ILE A 100 -14.70 0.25 -8.32
N LEU A 101 -13.63 -0.30 -8.90
CA LEU A 101 -12.87 -1.41 -8.33
C LEU A 101 -11.53 -0.89 -7.81
N TYR A 102 -11.25 -1.02 -6.51
CA TYR A 102 -10.04 -0.53 -5.88
C TYR A 102 -9.05 -1.65 -5.54
N PHE A 103 -7.84 -1.59 -6.09
CA PHE A 103 -6.76 -2.54 -5.85
C PHE A 103 -5.90 -2.08 -4.68
N HIS A 104 -6.07 -2.76 -3.54
CA HIS A 104 -5.09 -2.73 -2.44
C HIS A 104 -3.85 -3.56 -2.76
N GLU A 105 -4.07 -4.66 -3.47
CA GLU A 105 -3.06 -5.66 -3.81
C GLU A 105 -3.43 -6.40 -5.10
N ASN A 106 -2.40 -6.92 -5.76
CA ASN A 106 -2.48 -7.63 -7.04
C ASN A 106 -2.01 -9.09 -6.85
N GLN A 107 -2.91 -10.03 -7.11
CA GLN A 107 -2.70 -11.47 -6.93
C GLN A 107 -1.92 -12.13 -8.08
N LEU A 108 -1.57 -11.40 -9.14
CA LEU A 108 -0.75 -11.90 -10.25
C LEU A 108 0.74 -11.94 -9.91
N ILE A 109 1.17 -11.08 -8.99
CA ILE A 109 2.57 -11.00 -8.52
C ILE A 109 2.71 -11.20 -7.02
N TYR A 110 1.62 -11.56 -6.34
CA TYR A 110 1.64 -11.76 -4.89
C TYR A 110 2.58 -12.94 -4.54
N PRO A 111 3.52 -12.76 -3.59
CA PRO A 111 4.50 -13.78 -3.28
C PRO A 111 3.83 -15.01 -2.64
N VAL A 112 3.91 -16.16 -3.30
CA VAL A 112 3.45 -17.46 -2.76
C VAL A 112 4.65 -18.35 -2.45
N ARG A 113 4.78 -18.81 -1.20
CA ARG A 113 5.88 -19.73 -0.81
C ARG A 113 5.79 -21.09 -1.51
N LYS A 114 4.56 -21.54 -1.78
CA LYS A 114 4.26 -22.77 -2.53
C LYS A 114 3.05 -22.49 -3.41
N GLN A 115 3.27 -22.45 -4.72
CA GLN A 115 2.19 -22.28 -5.68
C GLN A 115 1.33 -23.54 -5.67
N GLN A 116 0.05 -23.39 -5.32
CA GLN A 116 -0.94 -24.44 -5.43
C GLN A 116 -1.85 -24.15 -6.62
N ASP A 117 -2.40 -25.19 -7.25
CA ASP A 117 -3.32 -25.02 -8.40
C ASP A 117 -4.49 -24.07 -8.09
N ARG A 118 -4.95 -24.09 -6.83
CA ARG A 118 -6.05 -23.24 -6.33
C ARG A 118 -5.72 -21.74 -6.29
N ASP A 119 -4.46 -21.36 -6.42
CA ASP A 119 -4.00 -19.98 -6.32
C ASP A 119 -4.24 -19.21 -7.64
N PHE A 120 -4.35 -19.94 -8.76
CA PHE A 120 -4.78 -19.37 -10.04
C PHE A 120 -6.12 -18.62 -9.92
N GLN A 121 -7.04 -19.14 -9.10
CA GLN A 121 -8.35 -18.53 -8.93
C GLN A 121 -8.28 -17.09 -8.40
N TYR A 122 -7.26 -16.74 -7.61
CA TYR A 122 -7.16 -15.41 -7.00
C TYR A 122 -6.86 -14.33 -8.04
N GLY A 123 -5.83 -14.55 -8.85
CA GLY A 123 -5.51 -13.67 -9.97
C GLY A 123 -6.62 -13.66 -11.03
N TYR A 124 -7.19 -14.83 -11.34
CA TYR A 124 -8.31 -14.93 -12.27
C TYR A 124 -9.52 -14.11 -11.82
N ASN A 125 -9.89 -14.19 -10.53
CA ASN A 125 -10.98 -13.40 -9.96
C ASN A 125 -10.74 -11.90 -10.11
N GLN A 126 -9.51 -11.42 -9.85
CA GLN A 126 -9.18 -10.01 -10.06
C GLN A 126 -9.30 -9.62 -11.55
N ILE A 127 -8.83 -10.46 -12.48
CA ILE A 127 -8.94 -10.21 -13.92
C ILE A 127 -10.41 -10.08 -14.33
N VAL A 128 -11.27 -11.02 -13.99
CA VAL A 128 -12.69 -10.93 -14.37
C VAL A 128 -13.38 -9.73 -13.71
N SER A 129 -13.02 -9.40 -12.46
CA SER A 129 -13.50 -8.18 -11.80
C SER A 129 -13.12 -6.91 -12.55
N THR A 130 -11.89 -6.80 -13.07
CA THR A 130 -11.47 -5.63 -13.86
C THR A 130 -12.28 -5.46 -15.14
N LEU A 131 -12.71 -6.55 -15.77
CA LEU A 131 -13.53 -6.52 -16.98
C LEU A 131 -14.94 -6.01 -16.67
N SER A 132 -15.48 -6.34 -15.51
CA SER A 132 -16.82 -5.91 -15.06
C SER A 132 -16.89 -4.52 -14.42
N ALA A 133 -15.77 -3.96 -13.97
CA ALA A 133 -15.71 -2.60 -13.44
C ALA A 133 -15.96 -1.54 -14.52
N ASP A 134 -16.26 -0.30 -14.16
CA ASP A 134 -16.25 0.83 -15.09
C ASP A 134 -14.91 1.59 -14.99
N VAL A 135 -14.40 1.76 -13.75
CA VAL A 135 -13.08 2.31 -13.45
C VAL A 135 -12.35 1.40 -12.47
N ILE A 136 -11.04 1.28 -12.66
CA ILE A 136 -10.13 0.47 -11.84
C ILE A 136 -9.11 1.41 -11.22
N LEU A 137 -9.10 1.48 -9.90
CA LEU A 137 -8.22 2.35 -9.14
C LEU A 137 -7.14 1.50 -8.48
N PHE A 138 -5.88 1.87 -8.67
CA PHE A 138 -4.74 1.22 -8.02
C PHE A 138 -4.15 2.15 -6.97
N ASN A 139 -3.74 1.58 -5.83
CA ASN A 139 -3.12 2.34 -4.75
C ASN A 139 -1.72 2.89 -5.08
N SER A 140 -1.09 2.46 -6.16
CA SER A 140 0.20 2.97 -6.66
C SER A 140 0.34 2.74 -8.16
N LEU A 141 1.31 3.43 -8.78
CA LEU A 141 1.68 3.19 -10.17
C LEU A 141 2.23 1.78 -10.34
N TYR A 142 3.10 1.34 -9.41
CA TYR A 142 3.63 -0.02 -9.41
C TYR A 142 2.53 -1.08 -9.44
N ASN A 143 1.54 -1.00 -8.55
CA ASN A 143 0.46 -1.99 -8.49
C ASN A 143 -0.29 -2.06 -9.84
N MET A 144 -0.54 -0.92 -10.47
CA MET A 144 -1.18 -0.84 -11.78
C MET A 144 -0.32 -1.45 -12.90
N GLU A 145 0.93 -1.03 -13.03
CA GLU A 145 1.81 -1.47 -14.11
C GLU A 145 2.17 -2.95 -13.98
N SER A 146 2.51 -3.39 -12.77
CA SER A 146 2.78 -4.80 -12.49
C SER A 146 1.59 -5.69 -12.76
N PHE A 147 0.35 -5.23 -12.51
CA PHE A 147 -0.86 -5.95 -12.90
C PHE A 147 -0.95 -6.08 -14.41
N LEU A 148 -0.88 -4.96 -15.14
CA LEU A 148 -1.05 -4.92 -16.60
C LEU A 148 0.02 -5.75 -17.34
N VAL A 149 1.28 -5.66 -16.93
CA VAL A 149 2.40 -6.39 -17.54
C VAL A 149 2.28 -7.89 -17.30
N ASN A 150 1.81 -8.32 -16.13
CA ASN A 150 1.72 -9.73 -15.77
C ASN A 150 0.41 -10.42 -16.19
N LEU A 151 -0.56 -9.70 -16.75
CA LEU A 151 -1.80 -10.30 -17.27
C LEU A 151 -1.52 -11.46 -18.25
N ASN A 152 -0.68 -11.20 -19.26
CA ASN A 152 -0.44 -12.18 -20.32
C ASN A 152 0.39 -13.38 -19.83
N SER A 153 1.37 -13.15 -18.93
CA SER A 153 2.16 -14.24 -18.35
C SER A 153 1.29 -15.10 -17.43
N PHE A 154 0.46 -14.50 -16.60
CA PHE A 154 -0.47 -15.19 -15.72
C PHE A 154 -1.44 -16.11 -16.48
N LEU A 155 -1.99 -15.64 -17.60
CA LEU A 155 -2.89 -16.44 -18.43
C LEU A 155 -2.21 -17.62 -19.14
N LYS A 156 -0.88 -17.71 -19.16
CA LYS A 156 -0.18 -18.91 -19.65
C LYS A 156 -0.41 -20.12 -18.76
N LEU A 157 -0.85 -19.91 -17.51
CA LEU A 157 -1.27 -20.99 -16.61
C LEU A 157 -2.53 -21.71 -17.13
N MET A 158 -3.36 -21.05 -17.96
CA MET A 158 -4.47 -21.72 -18.62
C MET A 158 -3.95 -22.69 -19.69
N PRO A 159 -4.41 -23.95 -19.71
CA PRO A 159 -3.90 -24.95 -20.66
C PRO A 159 -4.25 -24.62 -22.12
N ASP A 160 -5.44 -24.06 -22.37
CA ASP A 160 -5.93 -23.71 -23.71
C ASP A 160 -6.92 -22.52 -23.65
N TYR A 161 -7.38 -22.03 -24.79
CA TYR A 161 -8.37 -20.96 -24.98
C TYR A 161 -8.03 -19.66 -24.24
N ARG A 162 -6.75 -19.28 -24.27
CA ARG A 162 -6.24 -18.08 -23.60
C ARG A 162 -6.84 -16.81 -24.22
N PRO A 163 -7.49 -15.95 -23.41
CA PRO A 163 -7.99 -14.68 -23.91
C PRO A 163 -6.83 -13.79 -24.35
N LYS A 164 -7.02 -13.09 -25.47
CA LYS A 164 -6.03 -12.17 -26.04
C LYS A 164 -6.46 -10.72 -25.82
N PHE A 165 -5.47 -9.84 -25.85
CA PHE A 165 -5.65 -8.39 -25.80
C PHE A 165 -6.37 -7.88 -24.54
N LEU A 166 -6.20 -8.57 -23.40
CA LEU A 166 -6.76 -8.09 -22.13
C LEU A 166 -6.11 -6.79 -21.63
N PRO A 167 -4.76 -6.62 -21.68
CA PRO A 167 -4.14 -5.37 -21.27
C PRO A 167 -4.72 -4.14 -21.98
N GLU A 168 -4.99 -4.24 -23.28
CA GLU A 168 -5.54 -3.18 -24.13
C GLU A 168 -6.99 -2.84 -23.76
N LYS A 169 -7.76 -3.82 -23.28
CA LYS A 169 -9.13 -3.63 -22.79
C LYS A 169 -9.17 -3.03 -21.38
N ILE A 170 -8.23 -3.44 -20.53
CA ILE A 170 -8.21 -3.08 -19.11
C ILE A 170 -7.55 -1.72 -18.91
N LYS A 171 -6.42 -1.44 -19.56
CA LYS A 171 -5.60 -0.23 -19.40
C LYS A 171 -6.39 1.09 -19.50
N PRO A 172 -7.33 1.29 -20.46
CA PRO A 172 -8.11 2.52 -20.55
C PRO A 172 -9.01 2.82 -19.34
N LYS A 173 -9.27 1.82 -18.51
CA LYS A 173 -10.12 1.92 -17.30
C LYS A 173 -9.28 2.14 -16.04
N CYS A 174 -7.96 1.99 -16.13
CA CYS A 174 -7.04 2.07 -15.00
C CYS A 174 -6.67 3.52 -14.68
N ALA A 175 -6.67 3.85 -13.40
CA ALA A 175 -6.08 5.07 -12.87
C ALA A 175 -5.41 4.80 -11.52
N VAL A 176 -4.46 5.65 -11.14
CA VAL A 176 -3.82 5.59 -9.82
C VAL A 176 -4.61 6.51 -8.88
N LEU A 177 -5.09 5.95 -7.78
CA LEU A 177 -5.59 6.69 -6.62
C LEU A 177 -4.80 6.22 -5.39
N TYR A 178 -3.79 7.01 -5.03
CA TYR A 178 -2.94 6.72 -3.88
C TYR A 178 -3.76 6.53 -2.60
N PHE A 179 -3.28 5.64 -1.74
CA PHE A 179 -4.00 5.29 -0.53
C PHE A 179 -4.07 6.51 0.43
N PRO A 180 -5.27 6.88 0.89
CA PRO A 180 -5.45 8.08 1.69
C PRO A 180 -4.92 7.88 3.12
N LEU A 181 -4.06 8.80 3.54
CA LEU A 181 -3.55 8.85 4.90
C LEU A 181 -4.12 10.04 5.64
N LYS A 182 -4.78 9.78 6.76
CA LYS A 182 -5.04 10.83 7.77
C LYS A 182 -3.77 11.03 8.58
N LEU A 183 -2.96 11.98 8.13
CA LEU A 183 -1.78 12.42 8.84
C LEU A 183 -2.19 13.63 9.66
N SER A 184 -2.25 13.47 10.97
CA SER A 184 -2.25 14.62 11.87
C SER A 184 -0.87 15.26 11.75
N LEU A 185 -0.81 16.41 11.07
CA LEU A 185 0.35 17.30 11.08
C LEU A 185 0.55 17.75 12.53
N LEU A 186 1.32 17.00 13.28
CA LEU A 186 1.64 17.36 14.65
C LEU A 186 2.88 18.26 14.61
N PRO A 187 2.91 19.33 15.42
CA PRO A 187 4.02 20.26 15.44
C PRO A 187 5.30 19.50 15.75
N VAL A 188 6.26 19.59 14.84
CA VAL A 188 7.53 18.87 14.94
C VAL A 188 8.43 19.62 15.90
N ASN A 189 8.69 19.04 17.07
CA ASN A 189 9.85 19.42 17.86
C ASN A 189 11.08 18.72 17.27
N CYS A 190 11.74 19.39 16.32
CA CYS A 190 13.08 19.01 15.87
C CYS A 190 14.08 19.31 16.99
N LYS A 191 14.18 18.42 17.97
CA LYS A 191 15.37 18.40 18.83
C LYS A 191 16.43 17.58 18.10
N PRO A 192 17.66 18.09 17.90
CA PRO A 192 18.79 17.25 17.53
C PRO A 192 18.90 16.12 18.55
N SER A 193 18.88 14.87 18.12
CA SER A 193 19.07 13.73 19.00
C SER A 193 20.50 13.78 19.53
N SER A 194 20.67 14.22 20.78
CA SER A 194 21.97 14.23 21.47
C SER A 194 22.33 12.83 22.02
N GLY A 195 22.04 11.77 21.27
CA GLY A 195 22.09 10.37 21.73
C GLY A 195 22.48 9.38 20.63
N ALA A 196 22.50 8.09 20.97
CA ALA A 196 22.78 7.02 20.00
C ALA A 196 21.71 6.99 18.90
N LEU A 197 22.13 6.75 17.64
CA LEU A 197 21.27 6.69 16.46
C LEU A 197 20.11 5.71 16.66
N HIS A 198 18.88 6.16 16.48
CA HIS A 198 17.69 5.32 16.62
C HIS A 198 17.17 4.85 15.25
N ILE A 199 17.28 3.55 15.00
CA ILE A 199 16.86 2.88 13.76
C ILE A 199 15.52 2.17 14.00
N THR A 200 14.53 2.36 13.12
CA THR A 200 13.24 1.68 13.22
C THR A 200 12.92 0.85 11.98
N TRP A 201 12.45 -0.37 12.19
CA TRP A 201 11.91 -1.26 11.16
C TRP A 201 10.42 -1.52 11.45
N PRO A 202 9.51 -0.84 10.74
CA PRO A 202 8.08 -0.89 11.03
C PRO A 202 7.35 -1.87 10.11
N HIS A 203 7.63 -3.16 10.22
CA HIS A 203 7.03 -4.16 9.35
C HIS A 203 6.43 -5.34 10.12
N ARG A 204 5.39 -5.94 9.54
CA ARG A 204 4.87 -7.21 10.05
C ARG A 204 5.98 -8.25 10.06
N TRP A 205 5.95 -9.15 11.04
CA TRP A 205 6.98 -10.16 11.22
C TRP A 205 6.76 -11.33 10.26
N GLU A 206 6.95 -11.05 8.98
CA GLU A 206 6.67 -11.95 7.86
C GLU A 206 7.90 -12.06 6.96
N HIS A 207 8.06 -13.20 6.28
CA HIS A 207 9.24 -13.46 5.44
C HIS A 207 9.36 -12.51 4.24
N ASP A 208 8.26 -12.08 3.64
CA ASP A 208 8.24 -11.14 2.52
C ASP A 208 8.73 -9.74 2.90
N LYS A 209 8.87 -9.47 4.21
CA LYS A 209 9.46 -8.23 4.73
C LYS A 209 10.98 -8.30 4.86
N ASN A 210 11.59 -9.45 4.52
CA ASN A 210 13.03 -9.70 4.58
C ASN A 210 13.71 -9.21 5.88
N PRO A 211 13.26 -9.69 7.05
CA PRO A 211 13.87 -9.34 8.33
C PRO A 211 15.30 -9.88 8.48
N GLN A 212 15.67 -10.94 7.77
CA GLN A 212 17.01 -11.54 7.82
C GLN A 212 18.09 -10.53 7.42
N GLU A 213 17.93 -9.88 6.27
CA GLU A 213 18.89 -8.90 5.78
C GLU A 213 18.97 -7.68 6.70
N PHE A 214 17.82 -7.21 7.19
CA PHE A 214 17.77 -6.14 8.17
C PHE A 214 18.60 -6.48 9.42
N PHE A 215 18.41 -7.68 10.00
CA PHE A 215 19.16 -8.09 11.18
C PHE A 215 20.64 -8.31 10.92
N GLN A 216 21.01 -8.82 9.74
CA GLN A 216 22.42 -8.98 9.37
C GLN A 216 23.16 -7.64 9.39
N VAL A 217 22.57 -6.59 8.80
CA VAL A 217 23.16 -5.25 8.85
C VAL A 217 23.33 -4.76 10.28
N LEU A 218 22.36 -4.99 11.16
CA LEU A 218 22.49 -4.61 12.57
C LEU A 218 23.58 -5.39 13.30
N PHE A 219 23.80 -6.66 12.96
CA PHE A 219 24.91 -7.45 13.51
C PHE A 219 26.25 -6.89 13.05
N ASP A 220 26.37 -6.51 11.78
CA ASP A 220 27.60 -5.89 11.26
C ASP A 220 27.91 -4.54 11.96
N LEU A 221 26.87 -3.76 12.33
CA LEU A 221 27.03 -2.54 13.13
C LEU A 221 27.57 -2.83 14.54
N ILE A 222 27.12 -3.93 15.17
CA ILE A 222 27.65 -4.38 16.47
C ILE A 222 29.11 -4.78 16.33
N ASP A 223 29.45 -5.54 15.30
CA ASP A 223 30.82 -6.01 15.04
C ASP A 223 31.78 -4.85 14.77
N CYS A 224 31.28 -3.75 14.19
CA CYS A 224 32.01 -2.50 14.03
C CYS A 224 32.13 -1.66 15.33
N GLY A 225 31.52 -2.10 16.43
CA GLY A 225 31.53 -1.41 17.72
C GLY A 225 30.70 -0.11 17.75
N LEU A 226 29.71 0.03 16.87
CA LEU A 226 28.89 1.24 16.77
C LEU A 226 27.75 1.23 17.80
N ASN A 227 27.47 2.40 18.37
CA ASN A 227 26.38 2.56 19.33
C ASN A 227 25.11 3.06 18.63
N PHE A 228 24.04 2.29 18.73
CA PHE A 228 22.74 2.59 18.15
C PHE A 228 21.61 1.99 19.02
N LYS A 229 20.39 2.46 18.79
CA LYS A 229 19.16 1.88 19.31
C LYS A 229 18.32 1.33 18.15
N VAL A 230 17.61 0.23 18.36
CA VAL A 230 16.72 -0.34 17.36
C VAL A 230 15.29 -0.51 17.90
N SER A 231 14.32 -0.09 17.10
CA SER A 231 12.90 -0.40 17.28
C SER A 231 12.40 -1.32 16.17
N VAL A 232 12.08 -2.55 16.51
CA VAL A 232 11.51 -3.53 15.56
C VAL A 232 10.03 -3.63 15.84
N LEU A 233 9.23 -2.93 15.03
CA LEU A 233 7.80 -2.76 15.27
C LEU A 233 6.98 -3.60 14.29
N GLY A 234 5.80 -4.05 14.71
CA GLY A 234 4.83 -4.68 13.82
C GLY A 234 4.05 -5.80 14.46
N GLN A 235 2.98 -6.22 13.78
CA GLN A 235 2.16 -7.33 14.24
C GLN A 235 2.89 -8.66 14.03
N CYS A 236 2.79 -9.53 15.03
CA CYS A 236 3.22 -10.92 14.99
C CYS A 236 1.99 -11.81 14.76
N TYR A 237 2.10 -12.75 13.81
CA TYR A 237 1.08 -13.76 13.52
C TYR A 237 1.56 -15.15 13.97
N SER A 238 0.91 -16.22 13.49
CA SER A 238 1.18 -17.59 13.93
C SER A 238 2.55 -18.14 13.51
N GLU A 239 3.14 -17.63 12.42
CA GLU A 239 4.49 -17.99 11.99
C GLU A 239 5.38 -16.76 12.07
N VAL A 240 6.46 -16.86 12.85
CA VAL A 240 7.50 -15.83 12.97
C VAL A 240 8.79 -16.43 12.41
N PRO A 241 9.51 -15.73 11.51
CA PRO A 241 10.80 -16.18 11.04
C PRO A 241 11.80 -16.40 12.19
N ASP A 242 12.58 -17.49 12.15
CA ASP A 242 13.51 -17.85 13.22
C ASP A 242 14.55 -16.76 13.54
N CYS A 243 14.89 -15.93 12.55
CA CYS A 243 15.85 -14.83 12.68
C CYS A 243 15.46 -13.81 13.75
N PHE A 244 14.16 -13.66 14.08
CA PHE A 244 13.73 -12.75 15.15
C PHE A 244 14.22 -13.21 16.54
N ASN A 245 14.27 -14.52 16.79
CA ASN A 245 14.72 -15.04 18.09
C ASN A 245 16.22 -14.82 18.27
N GLU A 246 17.01 -15.10 17.22
CA GLU A 246 18.44 -14.83 17.22
C GLU A 246 18.73 -13.33 17.39
N ALA A 247 18.02 -12.50 16.63
CA ALA A 247 18.15 -11.05 16.67
C ALA A 247 17.81 -10.48 18.04
N TYR A 248 16.77 -10.97 18.71
CA TYR A 248 16.40 -10.52 20.05
C TYR A 248 17.53 -10.74 21.07
N ILE A 249 18.24 -11.87 20.98
CA ILE A 249 19.35 -12.20 21.87
C ILE A 249 20.55 -11.30 21.57
N LYS A 250 20.97 -11.23 20.30
CA LYS A 250 22.16 -10.46 19.87
C LYS A 250 21.99 -8.95 20.05
N LEU A 251 20.78 -8.42 19.82
CA LEU A 251 20.47 -6.98 19.90
C LEU A 251 20.00 -6.53 21.29
N SER A 252 19.98 -7.41 22.31
CA SER A 252 19.42 -7.13 23.64
C SER A 252 19.81 -5.78 24.25
N ASN A 253 21.07 -5.35 24.10
CA ASN A 253 21.56 -4.06 24.63
C ASN A 253 21.21 -2.84 23.76
N HIS A 254 20.74 -3.08 22.53
CA HIS A 254 20.40 -2.07 21.53
C HIS A 254 18.88 -1.90 21.35
N ILE A 255 18.06 -2.85 21.82
CA ILE A 255 16.60 -2.80 21.63
C ILE A 255 15.98 -1.65 22.44
N ALA A 256 15.32 -0.73 21.75
CA ALA A 256 14.45 0.28 22.34
C ALA A 256 13.00 -0.21 22.40
N ASN A 257 12.48 -0.79 21.31
CA ASN A 257 11.13 -1.32 21.23
C ASN A 257 11.09 -2.62 20.41
N TRP A 258 10.25 -3.58 20.80
CA TRP A 258 10.16 -4.88 20.15
C TRP A 258 8.71 -5.36 20.06
N GLY A 259 8.21 -5.52 18.85
CA GLY A 259 6.89 -6.06 18.54
C GLY A 259 5.77 -5.03 18.37
N PHE A 260 4.54 -5.50 18.52
CA PHE A 260 3.33 -4.74 18.22
C PHE A 260 3.04 -3.65 19.25
N GLN A 261 2.74 -2.44 18.76
CA GLN A 261 2.35 -1.31 19.60
C GLN A 261 0.84 -1.30 19.83
N LYS A 262 0.42 -1.18 21.10
CA LYS A 262 -0.98 -1.31 21.51
C LYS A 262 -1.89 -0.17 21.00
N SER A 263 -1.32 0.98 20.67
CA SER A 263 -2.05 2.13 20.16
C SER A 263 -1.32 2.77 18.99
N LYS A 264 -2.08 3.47 18.14
CA LYS A 264 -1.52 4.24 17.02
C LYS A 264 -0.65 5.38 17.54
N GLU A 265 -1.02 5.96 18.68
CA GLU A 265 -0.32 7.06 19.32
C GLU A 265 1.09 6.64 19.78
N SER A 266 1.21 5.47 20.42
CA SER A 266 2.50 4.92 20.84
C SER A 266 3.40 4.58 19.64
N TYR A 267 2.82 4.02 18.58
CA TYR A 267 3.54 3.81 17.32
C TYR A 267 4.08 5.13 16.74
N MET A 268 3.26 6.18 16.72
CA MET A 268 3.67 7.50 16.23
C MET A 268 4.73 8.15 17.13
N GLU A 269 4.68 7.95 18.45
CA GLU A 269 5.71 8.44 19.38
C GLU A 269 7.08 7.82 19.09
N ILE A 270 7.15 6.51 18.89
CA ILE A 270 8.41 5.83 18.53
C ILE A 270 8.96 6.36 17.20
N LEU A 271 8.09 6.55 16.21
CA LEU A 271 8.50 7.14 14.93
C LEU A 271 8.99 8.59 15.07
N ARG A 272 8.48 9.38 16.01
CA ARG A 272 9.00 10.74 16.28
C ARG A 272 10.42 10.70 16.82
N GLU A 273 10.70 9.75 17.70
CA GLU A 273 12.01 9.54 18.32
C GLU A 273 13.02 8.80 17.42
N THR A 274 12.58 8.31 16.27
CA THR A 274 13.43 7.59 15.31
C THR A 274 14.25 8.56 14.48
N ASP A 275 15.53 8.25 14.26
CA ASP A 275 16.41 8.99 13.35
C ASP A 275 16.35 8.40 11.93
N VAL A 276 16.40 7.07 11.79
CA VAL A 276 16.39 6.36 10.50
C VAL A 276 15.27 5.32 10.47
N VAL A 277 14.46 5.32 9.41
CA VAL A 277 13.47 4.26 9.17
C VAL A 277 13.90 3.40 7.99
N ILE A 278 14.01 2.10 8.24
CA ILE A 278 14.49 1.13 7.25
C ILE A 278 13.35 0.23 6.81
N SER A 279 13.25 0.03 5.50
CA SER A 279 12.44 -1.03 4.91
C SER A 279 13.30 -1.98 4.10
N THR A 280 13.12 -3.27 4.37
CA THR A 280 13.77 -4.36 3.62
C THR A 280 12.76 -5.17 2.81
N ALA A 281 11.50 -4.71 2.73
CA ALA A 281 10.43 -5.53 2.18
C ALA A 281 10.68 -5.91 0.72
N SER A 282 10.74 -7.22 0.44
CA SER A 282 10.84 -7.76 -0.93
C SER A 282 9.59 -7.48 -1.75
N HIS A 283 8.47 -7.23 -1.08
CA HIS A 283 7.19 -6.97 -1.75
C HIS A 283 6.34 -5.96 -0.96
N GLU A 284 5.94 -4.88 -1.62
CA GLU A 284 5.07 -3.84 -1.06
C GLU A 284 4.32 -3.09 -2.17
N PHE A 285 2.98 -3.02 -2.08
CA PHE A 285 2.18 -2.32 -3.10
C PHE A 285 2.09 -0.82 -2.86
N PHE A 286 2.22 -0.36 -1.61
CA PHE A 286 2.16 1.08 -1.28
C PHE A 286 3.05 1.48 -0.09
N GLY A 287 3.28 0.62 0.89
CA GLY A 287 4.21 0.93 2.00
C GLY A 287 3.60 1.70 3.15
N VAL A 288 2.32 1.46 3.46
CA VAL A 288 1.55 2.17 4.51
C VAL A 288 2.29 2.28 5.84
N SER A 289 3.13 1.30 6.19
CA SER A 289 3.85 1.31 7.45
C SER A 289 5.01 2.32 7.50
N ILE A 290 5.61 2.68 6.37
CA ILE A 290 6.75 3.61 6.33
C ILE A 290 6.32 5.07 6.22
N LEU A 291 5.16 5.32 5.60
CA LEU A 291 4.70 6.66 5.26
C LEU A 291 4.51 7.61 6.47
N PRO A 292 4.06 7.15 7.65
CA PRO A 292 3.98 8.03 8.82
C PRO A 292 5.34 8.59 9.26
N ALA A 293 6.44 7.89 9.00
CA ALA A 293 7.78 8.38 9.35
C ALA A 293 8.23 9.57 8.49
N GLN A 294 7.76 9.63 7.24
CA GLN A 294 8.11 10.67 6.26
C GLN A 294 7.45 12.03 6.55
N THR A 295 6.60 12.09 7.58
CA THR A 295 6.02 13.32 8.09
C THR A 295 7.01 14.18 8.88
N LYS A 296 8.18 13.64 9.24
CA LYS A 296 9.24 14.37 9.95
C LYS A 296 10.11 15.19 8.95
N PRO A 297 10.68 16.34 9.35
CA PRO A 297 11.43 17.24 8.46
C PRO A 297 12.82 16.72 8.07
N SER A 298 13.35 15.74 8.81
CA SER A 298 14.64 15.09 8.58
C SER A 298 14.51 13.61 8.96
N VAL A 299 14.18 12.78 7.98
CA VAL A 299 14.18 11.30 8.09
C VAL A 299 14.81 10.75 6.84
N ASP A 300 15.83 9.93 7.05
CA ASP A 300 16.45 9.15 5.98
C ASP A 300 15.64 7.88 5.81
N VAL A 301 15.16 7.66 4.59
CA VAL A 301 14.49 6.42 4.21
C VAL A 301 15.51 5.59 3.45
N ALA A 302 16.01 4.55 4.10
CA ALA A 302 16.93 3.61 3.48
C ALA A 302 16.18 2.33 3.07
N ALA A 303 16.36 1.94 1.82
CA ALA A 303 16.05 0.61 1.34
C ALA A 303 17.36 -0.13 1.03
N LEU A 304 17.53 -1.29 1.68
CA LEU A 304 18.74 -2.10 1.60
C LEU A 304 18.89 -2.80 0.23
N PRO A 305 20.13 -3.17 -0.18
CA PRO A 305 20.41 -3.70 -1.50
C PRO A 305 19.64 -5.00 -1.79
N TYR A 306 19.25 -5.19 -3.05
CA TYR A 306 18.34 -6.26 -3.41
C TYR A 306 18.87 -7.07 -4.61
N GLU A 307 19.01 -8.39 -4.42
CA GLU A 307 19.62 -9.30 -5.38
C GLU A 307 18.69 -9.65 -6.57
N SER A 308 17.38 -9.84 -6.35
CA SER A 308 16.42 -10.20 -7.43
C SER A 308 14.94 -9.90 -7.13
N GLY A 309 14.22 -9.14 -7.99
CA GLY A 309 12.74 -8.91 -7.91
C GLY A 309 12.29 -7.44 -8.13
N TYR A 310 11.32 -6.91 -7.36
CA TYR A 310 10.88 -5.50 -7.46
C TYR A 310 10.85 -4.78 -6.10
N LEU A 311 11.53 -3.63 -5.98
CA LEU A 311 11.52 -2.77 -4.79
C LEU A 311 10.81 -1.44 -5.13
N SER A 312 9.75 -1.11 -4.37
CA SER A 312 9.03 0.17 -4.50
C SER A 312 9.23 1.00 -3.23
N VAL A 313 9.93 2.12 -3.35
CA VAL A 313 10.05 3.11 -2.27
C VAL A 313 9.09 4.26 -2.58
N VAL A 314 7.96 4.30 -1.87
CA VAL A 314 7.05 5.45 -1.95
C VAL A 314 7.48 6.48 -0.90
N VAL A 315 7.79 7.69 -1.35
CA VAL A 315 8.13 8.84 -0.51
C VAL A 315 6.98 9.82 -0.57
N ALA A 316 6.12 9.79 0.45
CA ALA A 316 5.11 10.80 0.65
C ALA A 316 5.68 11.98 1.46
N ALA A 317 6.14 13.03 0.81
CA ALA A 317 6.63 14.21 1.52
C ALA A 317 5.46 15.16 1.83
N LEU A 318 5.05 15.24 3.08
CA LEU A 318 3.96 16.15 3.44
C LEU A 318 4.29 17.64 3.22
N PRO A 319 3.25 18.48 3.05
CA PRO A 319 3.41 19.91 2.93
C PRO A 319 4.19 20.52 4.09
N CYS A 320 5.05 21.49 3.79
CA CYS A 320 5.77 22.28 4.78
C CYS A 320 5.33 23.74 4.64
N GLU A 321 4.74 24.29 5.70
CA GLU A 321 4.28 25.70 5.74
C GLU A 321 5.46 26.68 5.86
N SER A 322 6.54 26.30 6.58
CA SER A 322 7.81 27.04 6.63
C SER A 322 8.99 26.15 7.08
N GLY A 323 10.13 26.23 6.39
CA GLY A 323 11.38 25.56 6.80
C GLY A 323 12.24 24.96 5.67
N TYR A 324 13.33 24.29 6.06
CA TYR A 324 14.18 23.49 5.18
C TYR A 324 13.87 22.01 5.41
N LYS A 325 13.52 21.27 4.36
CA LYS A 325 13.23 19.83 4.44
C LYS A 325 14.17 19.08 3.49
N ILE A 326 14.97 18.16 4.04
CA ILE A 326 15.72 17.17 3.25
C ILE A 326 15.01 15.84 3.41
N VAL A 327 14.74 15.18 2.31
CA VAL A 327 14.41 13.76 2.30
C VAL A 327 15.50 13.05 1.52
N ASP A 328 16.39 12.36 2.23
CA ASP A 328 17.40 11.50 1.63
C ASP A 328 16.80 10.10 1.43
N VAL A 329 16.73 9.69 0.17
CA VAL A 329 16.28 8.36 -0.23
C VAL A 329 17.51 7.60 -0.70
N ALA A 330 18.09 6.81 0.18
CA ALA A 330 19.22 5.95 -0.16
C ALA A 330 18.71 4.58 -0.59
N ALA A 331 18.83 4.26 -1.89
CA ALA A 331 18.63 2.91 -2.42
C ALA A 331 20.00 2.30 -2.72
N LEU A 332 20.41 1.28 -1.96
CA LEU A 332 21.83 0.93 -1.89
C LEU A 332 22.35 -0.02 -2.98
N ARG A 333 21.51 -0.83 -3.67
CA ARG A 333 21.88 -1.56 -4.92
C ARG A 333 20.69 -2.35 -5.49
N CYS A 334 20.58 -2.48 -6.81
CA CYS A 334 19.71 -3.49 -7.45
C CYS A 334 20.51 -4.27 -8.49
N GLU A 335 20.78 -5.55 -8.24
CA GLU A 335 21.58 -6.39 -9.15
C GLU A 335 20.75 -6.91 -10.33
N SER A 336 19.52 -7.38 -10.06
CA SER A 336 18.54 -7.78 -11.08
C SER A 336 17.11 -7.42 -10.67
N GLY A 337 16.35 -6.64 -11.45
CA GLY A 337 14.98 -6.31 -11.05
C GLY A 337 14.39 -5.01 -11.56
N TYR A 338 13.36 -4.51 -10.87
CA TYR A 338 12.84 -3.17 -11.09
C TYR A 338 12.82 -2.39 -9.77
N LEU A 339 13.34 -1.16 -9.80
CA LEU A 339 13.32 -0.21 -8.70
C LEU A 339 12.40 0.96 -9.05
N SER A 340 11.34 1.17 -8.25
CA SER A 340 10.46 2.35 -8.34
C SER A 340 10.68 3.24 -7.15
N VAL A 341 10.95 4.52 -7.37
CA VAL A 341 10.87 5.55 -6.34
C VAL A 341 9.74 6.50 -6.71
N ASP A 342 8.61 6.40 -6.01
CA ASP A 342 7.45 7.26 -6.24
C ASP A 342 7.43 8.35 -5.15
N VAL A 343 7.78 9.59 -5.50
CA VAL A 343 7.66 10.74 -4.59
C VAL A 343 6.29 11.39 -4.80
N ALA A 344 5.38 11.24 -3.85
CA ALA A 344 4.00 11.72 -3.95
C ALA A 344 3.70 12.79 -2.90
N ALA A 345 3.14 13.93 -3.35
CA ALA A 345 2.96 15.16 -2.60
C ALA A 345 4.28 15.88 -2.30
N LEU A 346 4.44 17.06 -2.87
CA LEU A 346 5.42 18.06 -2.47
C LEU A 346 4.67 19.40 -2.58
N ARG A 347 4.15 19.92 -1.48
CA ARG A 347 3.59 21.29 -1.44
C ARG A 347 4.37 22.09 -0.41
N CYS A 348 5.26 22.96 -0.87
CA CYS A 348 5.95 23.90 0.01
C CYS A 348 5.33 25.27 -0.23
N GLU A 349 4.75 25.88 0.81
CA GLU A 349 4.17 27.23 0.72
C GLU A 349 5.27 28.30 0.88
N SER A 350 6.28 28.04 1.73
CA SER A 350 7.50 28.84 1.82
C SER A 350 8.68 28.00 2.36
N GLY A 351 9.84 28.00 1.69
CA GLY A 351 11.01 27.21 2.12
C GLY A 351 11.81 26.57 0.98
N TYR A 352 12.79 25.72 1.33
CA TYR A 352 13.58 24.92 0.39
C TYR A 352 13.39 23.43 0.69
N LEU A 353 13.11 22.66 -0.36
CA LEU A 353 12.89 21.22 -0.31
C LEU A 353 13.97 20.55 -1.17
N SER A 354 14.87 19.79 -0.54
CA SER A 354 15.81 18.90 -1.23
C SER A 354 15.27 17.47 -1.14
N VAL A 355 15.15 16.81 -2.28
CA VAL A 355 14.93 15.36 -2.33
C VAL A 355 16.16 14.78 -3.01
N ASP A 356 17.07 14.27 -2.22
CA ASP A 356 18.29 13.64 -2.72
C ASP A 356 18.04 12.13 -2.78
N VAL A 357 17.75 11.64 -3.99
CA VAL A 357 17.63 10.21 -4.26
C VAL A 357 19.02 9.70 -4.64
N ALA A 358 19.74 9.17 -3.65
CA ALA A 358 20.99 8.46 -3.90
C ALA A 358 20.66 7.07 -4.48
N ALA A 359 20.58 7.00 -5.81
CA ALA A 359 20.48 5.75 -6.54
C ALA A 359 21.89 5.23 -6.86
N LEU A 360 22.28 4.10 -6.25
CA LEU A 360 23.47 3.35 -6.66
C LEU A 360 23.13 2.42 -7.86
N PRO A 361 24.12 2.02 -8.68
CA PRO A 361 23.90 1.46 -10.02
C PRO A 361 22.98 0.23 -10.06
N CYS A 362 22.15 0.16 -11.10
CA CYS A 362 21.41 -1.05 -11.49
C CYS A 362 22.24 -1.80 -12.53
N GLU A 363 22.67 -3.04 -12.22
CA GLU A 363 23.49 -3.84 -13.14
C GLU A 363 22.66 -4.48 -14.27
N SER A 364 21.42 -4.89 -13.97
CA SER A 364 20.43 -5.34 -14.95
C SER A 364 19.00 -5.09 -14.46
N GLY A 365 18.14 -4.38 -15.22
CA GLY A 365 16.79 -4.04 -14.72
C GLY A 365 16.20 -2.74 -15.26
N TYR A 366 15.08 -2.30 -14.66
CA TYR A 366 14.43 -1.03 -14.96
C TYR A 366 14.40 -0.14 -13.70
N LEU A 367 14.82 1.12 -13.83
CA LEU A 367 14.72 2.14 -12.79
C LEU A 367 13.65 3.16 -13.20
N SER A 368 12.68 3.40 -12.33
CA SER A 368 11.69 4.47 -12.49
C SER A 368 11.69 5.36 -11.26
N VAL A 369 11.88 6.66 -11.46
CA VAL A 369 11.74 7.67 -10.42
C VAL A 369 10.61 8.60 -10.86
N VAL A 370 9.48 8.53 -10.18
CA VAL A 370 8.31 9.36 -10.46
C VAL A 370 8.16 10.39 -9.36
N VAL A 371 8.46 11.65 -9.67
CA VAL A 371 8.20 12.78 -8.77
C VAL A 371 6.88 13.43 -9.18
N ALA A 372 5.81 13.15 -8.45
CA ALA A 372 4.53 13.80 -8.63
C ALA A 372 4.51 15.12 -7.84
N ALA A 373 4.99 16.20 -8.47
CA ALA A 373 4.79 17.56 -7.95
C ALA A 373 3.34 18.00 -8.20
N LEU A 374 2.65 18.46 -7.15
CA LEU A 374 1.41 19.22 -7.31
C LEU A 374 1.77 20.66 -7.72
N PRO A 375 0.91 21.36 -8.49
CA PRO A 375 1.21 22.69 -9.01
C PRO A 375 1.54 23.67 -7.88
N PHE A 376 2.60 24.45 -8.12
CA PHE A 376 2.96 25.63 -7.34
C PHE A 376 1.92 26.71 -7.59
N GLU A 377 1.05 27.02 -6.62
CA GLU A 377 0.30 28.27 -6.65
C GLU A 377 1.12 29.30 -5.87
N SER A 378 1.82 30.16 -6.59
CA SER A 378 2.27 31.44 -6.05
C SER A 378 1.03 32.33 -5.86
N GLY A 379 0.66 32.57 -4.61
CA GLY A 379 -0.43 33.49 -4.25
C GLY A 379 -0.40 33.81 -2.77
#